data_AF-A0A8K0P5A8-F1
#
_entry.id   AF-A0A8K0P5A8-F1
#
_cell.length_a   1.000
_cell.length_b   1.000
_cell.length_c   1.000
_cell.angle_alpha   90.00
_cell.angle_beta   90.00
_cell.angle_gamma   90.00
#
_symmetry.space_group_name_H-M   'P 1'
#
loop_
_entity.id
_entity.type
_entity.pdbx_description
1 polymer ?
#
loop_
_entity_poly.entity_id
_entity_poly.type
_entity_poly.pdbx_seq_one_letter_code
_entity_poly.pdbx_strand_id
1 'polypeptide(L)' 'MRAFKEQERCLTSTEKTECPSMKFQCSNGQCISMSWRCDQENDCDDQNEEAGIPSSDERDCGKYCSSSEKKKYFY' A
#
# COMPACT_ATOMS: atom_id res chain seq x y z
N MET A 1 -19.48 25.77 -30.94
CA MET A 1 -18.43 24.75 -31.08
C MET A 1 -17.72 24.57 -29.75
N ARG A 2 -18.18 23.65 -28.90
CA ARG A 2 -17.36 23.05 -27.84
C ARG A 2 -17.66 21.57 -27.90
N ALA A 3 -16.73 20.84 -28.52
CA ALA A 3 -16.75 19.39 -28.59
C ALA A 3 -16.30 18.87 -27.23
N PHE A 4 -17.23 18.30 -26.46
CA PHE A 4 -16.88 17.48 -25.31
C PHE A 4 -16.87 16.03 -25.81
N LYS A 5 -15.65 15.54 -26.02
CA LYS A 5 -15.32 14.26 -26.65
C LYS A 5 -15.56 13.13 -25.65
N GLU A 6 -16.45 12.22 -26.03
CA GLU A 6 -16.63 10.86 -25.50
C GLU A 6 -15.27 10.22 -25.18
N GLN A 7 -15.02 9.92 -23.90
CA GLN A 7 -14.02 8.93 -23.50
C GLN A 7 -14.61 8.01 -22.42
N GLU A 8 -15.48 7.12 -22.88
CA GLU A 8 -15.63 5.79 -22.31
C GLU A 8 -14.31 5.03 -22.41
N ARG A 9 -13.51 5.13 -21.35
CA ARG A 9 -12.58 4.11 -20.85
C ARG A 9 -12.25 4.50 -19.42
N CYS A 10 -12.37 3.57 -18.47
CA CYS A 10 -12.14 3.79 -17.04
C CYS A 10 -10.84 4.59 -16.79
N LEU A 11 -10.99 5.91 -16.66
CA LEU A 11 -9.96 6.85 -16.26
C LEU A 11 -10.49 7.44 -14.96
N THR A 12 -10.20 6.74 -13.87
CA THR A 12 -10.61 7.09 -12.51
C THR A 12 -10.14 8.50 -12.19
N SER A 13 -11.13 9.36 -11.96
CA SER A 13 -11.07 10.76 -11.57
C SER A 13 -9.91 11.12 -10.63
N THR A 14 -9.21 12.19 -10.99
CA THR A 14 -8.41 13.02 -10.11
C THR A 14 -9.12 13.27 -8.77
N GLU A 15 -8.32 13.29 -7.69
CA GLU A 15 -8.67 13.69 -6.31
C GLU A 15 -9.08 12.57 -5.32
N LYS A 16 -8.46 11.41 -5.46
CA LYS A 16 -8.00 10.66 -4.29
C LYS A 16 -6.59 10.16 -4.54
N THR A 17 -5.66 10.58 -3.70
CA THR A 17 -4.29 10.03 -3.62
C THR A 17 -4.37 8.61 -3.03
N GLU A 18 -5.15 7.73 -3.64
CA GLU A 18 -5.11 6.30 -3.35
C GLU A 18 -4.02 5.72 -4.26
N CYS A 19 -3.04 5.07 -3.65
CA CYS A 19 -1.92 4.47 -4.38
C CYS A 19 -2.45 3.56 -5.53
N PRO A 20 -1.70 3.39 -6.64
CA PRO A 20 -2.09 2.50 -7.73
C PRO A 20 -2.47 1.11 -7.18
N SER A 21 -3.37 0.37 -7.85
CA SER A 21 -3.89 -0.91 -7.35
C SER A 21 -2.84 -1.99 -7.02
N MET A 22 -1.57 -1.79 -7.42
CA MET A 22 -0.42 -2.66 -7.14
C MET A 22 0.57 -2.06 -6.11
N LYS A 23 0.22 -0.95 -5.49
CA LYS A 23 1.02 -0.25 -4.48
C LYS A 23 0.33 -0.29 -3.12
N PHE A 24 1.14 -0.39 -2.07
CA PHE A 24 0.68 -0.29 -0.70
C PHE A 24 0.77 1.17 -0.24
N GLN A 25 -0.28 1.64 0.43
CA GLN A 25 -0.32 2.96 1.03
C GLN A 25 0.15 2.88 2.48
N CYS A 26 1.29 3.50 2.73
CA CYS A 26 1.87 3.66 4.05
C CYS A 26 0.99 4.51 4.95
N SER A 27 1.18 4.38 6.28
CA SER A 27 0.48 5.23 7.25
C SER A 27 0.86 6.71 7.11
N ASN A 28 2.07 6.99 6.62
CA ASN A 28 2.56 8.33 6.30
C ASN A 28 2.00 8.89 4.96
N GLY A 29 1.19 8.12 4.23
CA GLY A 29 0.65 8.50 2.92
C GLY A 29 1.60 8.24 1.74
N GLN A 30 2.78 7.65 1.98
CA GLN A 30 3.70 7.21 0.95
C GLN A 30 3.16 5.97 0.22
N CYS A 31 3.51 5.81 -1.06
CA CYS A 31 3.09 4.68 -1.89
C CYS A 31 4.29 3.81 -2.28
N ILE A 32 4.39 2.63 -1.68
CA ILE A 32 5.43 1.65 -1.95
C ILE A 32 4.91 0.49 -2.81
N SER A 33 5.80 -0.37 -3.29
CA SER A 33 5.37 -1.57 -4.01
C SER A 33 4.70 -2.55 -3.06
N MET A 34 3.61 -3.21 -3.45
CA MET A 34 3.01 -4.26 -2.61
C MET A 34 3.98 -5.41 -2.28
N SER A 35 5.00 -5.60 -3.12
CA SER A 35 6.07 -6.59 -2.90
C SER A 35 7.08 -6.21 -1.81
N TRP A 36 7.11 -4.94 -1.40
CA TRP A 36 7.94 -4.40 -0.32
C TRP A 36 7.21 -4.42 1.02
N ARG A 37 6.22 -5.30 1.14
CA ARG A 37 5.46 -5.50 2.35
C ARG A 37 5.98 -6.77 3.01
N CYS A 38 6.40 -6.69 4.25
CA CYS A 38 7.06 -7.79 4.97
C CYS A 38 8.42 -8.21 4.41
N ASP A 39 9.20 -7.30 3.83
CA ASP A 39 10.51 -7.63 3.27
C ASP A 39 11.68 -7.33 4.22
N GLN A 40 11.37 -6.91 5.45
CA GLN A 40 12.31 -6.49 6.50
C GLN A 40 13.06 -5.19 6.18
N GLU A 41 12.69 -4.48 5.11
CA GLU A 41 13.21 -3.16 4.79
C GLU A 41 12.18 -2.09 5.18
N ASN A 42 12.65 -0.89 5.52
CA ASN A 42 11.78 0.22 5.87
C ASN A 42 11.50 1.05 4.61
N ASP A 43 10.52 0.62 3.83
CA ASP A 43 10.16 1.30 2.58
C ASP A 43 9.19 2.47 2.77
N CYS A 44 8.35 2.43 3.80
CA CYS A 44 7.39 3.50 4.10
C CYS A 44 8.01 4.69 4.84
N ASP A 45 9.23 4.54 5.36
CA ASP A 45 9.93 5.52 6.19
C ASP A 45 9.08 6.05 7.36
N ASP A 46 8.14 5.21 7.84
CA ASP A 46 7.18 5.51 8.91
C ASP A 46 7.51 4.70 10.17
N GLN A 47 8.73 4.18 10.26
CA GLN A 47 9.19 3.51 11.48
C GLN A 47 9.36 4.55 12.59
N ASN A 48 8.94 4.17 13.80
CA ASN A 48 9.14 4.98 15.00
C ASN A 48 9.90 4.16 16.03
N GLU A 49 11.22 4.30 16.00
CA GLU A 49 12.16 3.62 16.90
C GLU A 49 11.92 4.01 18.37
N GLU A 50 11.55 5.27 18.65
CA GLU A 50 11.27 5.77 20.00
C GLU A 50 10.05 5.05 20.62
N ALA A 51 9.01 4.82 19.81
CA ALA A 51 7.83 4.08 20.25
C ALA A 51 7.93 2.55 20.04
N GLY A 52 9.03 2.07 19.46
CA GLY A 52 9.17 0.65 19.07
C GLY A 52 8.15 0.19 18.04
N ILE A 53 7.65 1.10 17.20
CA ILE A 53 6.68 0.79 16.15
C ILE A 53 7.46 0.57 14.84
N PRO A 54 7.40 -0.63 14.23
CA PRO A 54 8.06 -0.88 12.95
C PRO A 54 7.36 -0.11 11.81
N SER A 55 8.00 -0.05 10.65
CA SER A 55 7.42 0.58 9.46
C SER A 55 6.01 0.03 9.15
N SER A 56 5.15 0.87 8.57
CA SER A 56 3.76 0.47 8.29
C SER A 56 3.63 -0.66 7.26
N ASP A 57 4.65 -0.90 6.44
CA ASP A 57 4.78 -2.03 5.52
C ASP A 57 5.15 -3.34 6.21
N GLU A 58 5.99 -3.28 7.24
CA GLU A 58 6.35 -4.41 8.11
C GLU A 58 5.33 -4.67 9.21
N ARG A 59 4.43 -3.70 9.47
CA ARG A 59 3.33 -3.89 10.41
C ARG A 59 2.36 -4.92 9.86
N ASP A 60 2.01 -5.84 10.75
CA ASP A 60 0.86 -6.72 10.56
C ASP A 60 1.02 -7.63 9.32
N CYS A 61 2.25 -8.11 9.10
CA CYS A 61 2.56 -9.02 8.01
C CYS A 61 1.63 -10.25 7.96
N GLY A 62 1.11 -10.66 9.12
CA GLY A 62 0.27 -11.83 9.28
C GLY A 62 -1.25 -11.66 9.09
N LYS A 63 -1.83 -10.46 8.90
CA LYS A 63 -3.32 -10.36 8.83
C LYS A 63 -3.95 -10.00 7.49
N TYR A 64 -3.22 -9.46 6.51
CA TYR A 64 -3.82 -9.12 5.21
C TYR A 64 -3.86 -10.28 4.21
N CYS A 65 -3.41 -11.48 4.61
CA CYS A 65 -3.69 -12.68 3.84
C CYS A 65 -5.16 -13.06 4.09
N SER A 66 -6.02 -12.81 3.10
CA SER A 66 -7.45 -13.12 3.17
C SER A 66 -7.64 -14.59 3.57
N SER A 67 -8.13 -14.77 4.80
CA SER A 67 -8.61 -15.99 5.45
C SER A 67 -8.62 -17.26 4.60
N SER A 68 -7.53 -18.04 4.57
CA SER A 68 -7.54 -19.52 4.36
C SER A 68 -6.18 -20.19 4.53
N GLU A 69 -5.05 -19.50 4.37
CA GLU A 69 -3.74 -20.14 4.53
C GLU A 69 -2.93 -19.40 5.58
N LYS A 70 -2.92 -19.95 6.80
CA LYS A 70 -1.90 -19.67 7.82
C LYS A 70 -0.53 -20.09 7.28
N LYS A 71 0.02 -19.35 6.32
CA LYS A 71 1.44 -19.43 6.01
C LYS A 71 2.14 -18.66 7.12
N LYS A 72 2.47 -19.43 8.15
CA LYS A 72 3.51 -19.12 9.11
C LYS A 72 4.76 -18.72 8.34
N TYR A 73 4.93 -17.43 8.11
CA TYR A 73 6.26 -16.86 7.98
C TYR A 73 6.72 -16.64 9.41
N PHE A 74 7.17 -17.75 10.01
CA PHE A 74 8.10 -17.71 11.11
C PHE A 74 9.47 -17.37 10.51
N TYR A 75 10.14 -16.40 11.10
CA TYR A 75 11.59 -16.50 11.26
C TYR A 75 11.87 -16.74 12.73
#